data_AF-A0A920KN97-F1
#
_entry.id   AF-A0A920KN97-F1
#
_cell.length_a   1.000
_cell.length_b   1.000
_cell.length_c   1.000
_cell.angle_alpha   90.00
_cell.angle_beta   90.00
_cell.angle_gamma   90.00
#
_symmetry.space_group_name_H-M   'P 1'
#
loop_
_entity.id
_entity.type
_entity.pdbx_description
1 polymer ?
#
loop_
_entity_poly.entity_id
_entity_poly.type
_entity_poly.pdbx_seq_one_letter_code
_entity_poly.pdbx_strand_id
1 'polypeptide(L)'
;MLLLPLKLLKENDGLLHKYQSIFSYTLVDEYQDTNSVQYLLLKLLSQRNLNIACVGDDDQSIYGWRGADVNNILNFEKDFSGAKIIRLEKELSLYKKYSWCRKEFNIEQQRST
;
A
#
# COMPACT_ATOMS: atom_id res chain seq x y z
N MET A 1 -3.37 -7.16 -17.22
CA MET A 1 -3.03 -8.49 -16.65
C MET A 1 -3.58 -8.74 -15.23
N LEU A 2 -4.08 -7.73 -14.49
CA LEU A 2 -4.54 -7.92 -13.09
C LEU A 2 -6.06 -8.03 -12.88
N LEU A 3 -6.87 -7.83 -13.92
CA LEU A 3 -8.32 -7.90 -13.83
C LEU A 3 -8.84 -9.30 -13.48
N LEU A 4 -8.26 -10.34 -14.07
CA LEU A 4 -8.66 -11.73 -13.83
C LEU A 4 -8.34 -12.19 -12.39
N PRO A 5 -7.13 -11.97 -11.84
CA PRO A 5 -6.86 -12.22 -10.41
C PRO A 5 -7.82 -11.46 -9.48
N LEU A 6 -8.08 -10.18 -9.76
CA LEU A 6 -9.01 -9.38 -8.97
C LEU A 6 -10.42 -9.97 -8.97
N LYS A 7 -10.92 -10.38 -10.14
CA LYS A 7 -12.24 -11.03 -10.27
C LYS A 7 -12.29 -12.35 -9.50
N LEU A 8 -11.30 -13.21 -9.69
CA LEU A 8 -11.21 -14.52 -9.03
C LEU A 8 -11.23 -14.38 -7.49
N LEU A 9 -10.47 -13.43 -6.96
CA LEU A 9 -10.41 -13.19 -5.52
C LEU A 9 -11.70 -12.57 -4.96
N LYS A 10 -12.46 -11.81 -5.76
CA LYS A 10 -13.78 -11.30 -5.36
C LYS A 10 -14.87 -12.36 -5.36
N GLU A 11 -14.75 -13.36 -6.23
CA GLU A 11 -15.77 -14.41 -6.41
C GLU A 11 -15.51 -15.66 -5.55
N ASN A 12 -14.33 -15.77 -4.92
CA ASN A 12 -13.95 -16.93 -4.12
C ASN A 12 -13.33 -16.54 -2.78
N ASP A 13 -14.17 -16.47 -1.75
CA ASP A 13 -13.78 -16.09 -0.39
C ASP A 13 -12.74 -17.06 0.22
N GLY A 14 -12.84 -18.36 -0.09
CA GLY A 14 -11.87 -19.35 0.41
C GLY A 14 -10.46 -19.10 -0.14
N LEU A 15 -10.37 -18.74 -1.43
CA LEU A 15 -9.11 -18.38 -2.06
C LEU A 15 -8.59 -17.04 -1.53
N LEU A 16 -9.48 -16.05 -1.37
CA LEU A 16 -9.13 -14.76 -0.78
C LEU A 16 -8.56 -14.94 0.62
N HIS A 17 -9.22 -15.70 1.49
CA HIS A 17 -8.74 -15.97 2.85
C HIS A 17 -7.40 -16.70 2.88
N LYS A 18 -7.20 -17.65 1.97
CA LYS A 18 -5.90 -18.31 1.80
C LYS A 18 -4.80 -17.28 1.51
N TYR A 19 -5.03 -16.38 0.54
CA TYR A 19 -4.04 -15.36 0.20
C TYR A 19 -3.87 -14.27 1.27
N GLN A 20 -4.94 -13.84 1.93
CA GLN A 20 -4.86 -12.92 3.07
C GLN A 20 -4.04 -13.50 4.22
N SER A 21 -4.08 -14.83 4.41
CA SER A 21 -3.26 -15.52 5.41
C SER A 21 -1.77 -15.56 5.01
N ILE A 22 -1.50 -15.77 3.72
CA ILE A 22 -0.13 -15.75 3.18
C ILE A 22 0.46 -14.34 3.25
N PHE A 23 -0.27 -13.32 2.79
CA PHE A 23 0.14 -11.91 2.78
C PHE A 23 -0.15 -11.23 4.12
N SER A 24 0.43 -11.79 5.19
CA SER A 24 0.29 -11.25 6.55
C SER A 24 0.85 -9.83 6.71
N TYR A 25 1.82 -9.45 5.87
CA TYR A 25 2.38 -8.11 5.74
C TYR A 25 2.59 -7.79 4.25
N THR A 26 2.15 -6.62 3.81
CA THR A 26 2.28 -6.17 2.42
C THR A 26 3.11 -4.90 2.36
N LEU A 27 4.19 -4.91 1.58
CA LEU A 27 5.00 -3.73 1.29
C LEU A 27 4.80 -3.34 -0.17
N VAL A 28 4.51 -2.07 -0.44
CA VAL A 28 4.29 -1.55 -1.79
C VAL A 28 5.22 -0.36 -2.01
N ASP A 29 6.07 -0.45 -3.01
CA ASP A 29 6.89 0.68 -3.49
C ASP A 29 6.20 1.35 -4.69
N GLU A 30 6.59 2.59 -4.98
CA GLU A 30 6.03 3.44 -6.05
C GLU A 30 4.50 3.50 -6.03
N TYR A 31 3.91 3.70 -4.85
CA TYR A 31 2.46 3.64 -4.64
C TYR A 31 1.69 4.73 -5.42
N GLN A 32 2.33 5.86 -5.74
CA GLN A 32 1.76 6.92 -6.58
C GLN A 32 1.42 6.45 -8.00
N ASP A 33 2.09 5.40 -8.50
CA ASP A 33 1.89 4.88 -9.86
C ASP A 33 0.80 3.81 -9.95
N THR A 34 0.11 3.54 -8.83
CA THR A 34 -0.92 2.51 -8.78
C THR A 34 -2.19 2.94 -9.52
N ASN A 35 -2.66 2.08 -10.43
CA ASN A 35 -3.97 2.24 -11.07
C ASN A 35 -5.09 1.61 -10.23
N SER A 36 -6.34 1.87 -10.60
CA SER A 36 -7.52 1.43 -9.83
C SER A 36 -7.59 -0.09 -9.62
N VAL A 37 -7.12 -0.90 -10.58
CA VAL A 37 -7.13 -2.37 -10.46
C VAL A 37 -6.09 -2.85 -9.46
N GLN A 38 -4.88 -2.28 -9.51
CA GLN A 38 -3.82 -2.56 -8.54
C GLN A 38 -4.24 -2.14 -7.13
N TYR A 39 -4.78 -0.93 -6.99
CA TYR A 39 -5.29 -0.41 -5.73
C TYR A 39 -6.35 -1.34 -5.12
N LEU A 40 -7.36 -1.75 -5.92
CA LEU A 40 -8.42 -2.65 -5.43
C LEU A 40 -7.89 -4.01 -5.01
N LEU A 41 -6.91 -4.54 -5.74
CA LEU A 41 -6.27 -5.81 -5.40
C LEU A 41 -5.51 -5.72 -4.08
N LEU A 42 -4.71 -4.66 -3.89
CA LEU A 42 -4.00 -4.41 -2.64
C LEU A 42 -4.98 -4.25 -1.47
N LYS A 43 -6.07 -3.50 -1.66
CA LYS A 43 -7.12 -3.33 -0.64
C LYS A 43 -7.73 -4.67 -0.24
N LEU A 44 -8.10 -5.52 -1.21
CA LEU A 44 -8.68 -6.85 -0.93
C LEU A 44 -7.72 -7.78 -0.17
N LEU A 45 -6.43 -7.74 -0.50
CA LEU A 45 -5.43 -8.59 0.14
C LEU A 45 -5.08 -8.10 1.55
N SER A 46 -5.07 -6.78 1.78
CA SER A 46 -4.64 -6.19 3.05
C SER A 46 -5.79 -5.88 4.02
N GLN A 47 -7.06 -5.86 3.58
CA GLN A 47 -8.21 -5.46 4.42
C GLN A 47 -8.41 -6.27 5.71
N ARG A 48 -7.99 -7.55 5.73
CA ARG A 48 -8.23 -8.44 6.89
C ARG A 48 -7.34 -8.06 8.07
N ASN A 49 -6.06 -7.84 7.81
CA ASN A 49 -5.05 -7.65 8.86
C ASN A 49 -4.61 -6.19 8.97
N LEU A 50 -4.92 -5.37 7.97
CA LEU A 50 -4.53 -3.96 7.85
C LEU A 50 -3.03 -3.74 8.04
N ASN A 51 -2.21 -4.73 7.67
CA ASN A 51 -0.76 -4.70 7.76
C ASN A 51 -0.18 -4.37 6.38
N ILE A 52 -0.31 -3.11 5.98
CA ILE A 52 0.20 -2.61 4.71
C ILE A 52 1.10 -1.40 4.97
N ALA A 53 2.26 -1.42 4.34
CA ALA A 53 3.18 -0.30 4.26
C ALA A 53 3.32 0.10 2.80
N CYS A 54 2.94 1.33 2.49
CA CYS A 54 3.12 1.90 1.15
C CYS A 54 4.16 3.00 1.19
N VAL A 55 4.96 3.05 0.14
CA VAL A 55 6.01 4.03 -0.08
C VAL A 55 5.78 4.63 -1.46
N GLY A 56 5.84 5.96 -1.59
CA GLY A 56 5.71 6.64 -2.87
C GLY A 56 5.93 8.13 -2.78
N ASP A 57 6.11 8.82 -3.90
CA ASP A 57 6.40 10.26 -3.96
C ASP A 57 5.36 10.95 -4.85
N ASP A 58 4.58 11.89 -4.30
CA ASP A 58 3.54 12.60 -5.04
C ASP A 58 4.10 13.57 -6.08
N ASP A 59 5.30 14.13 -5.87
CA ASP A 59 5.98 15.00 -6.84
C ASP A 59 6.49 14.20 -8.07
N GLN A 60 6.61 12.88 -7.96
CA GLN A 60 7.01 11.98 -9.04
C GLN A 60 5.83 11.30 -9.76
N SER A 61 4.59 11.72 -9.51
CA SER A 61 3.38 11.16 -10.13
C SER A 61 3.18 11.60 -11.59
N ILE A 62 4.15 11.31 -12.47
CA ILE A 62 4.14 11.68 -13.90
C ILE A 62 3.34 10.71 -14.79
N TYR A 63 2.82 9.59 -14.23
CA TYR A 63 2.16 8.52 -14.98
C TYR A 63 0.63 8.59 -15.02
N GLY A 64 0.01 9.74 -14.71
CA GLY A 64 -1.45 9.91 -14.77
C GLY A 64 -2.08 9.52 -16.12
N TRP A 65 -1.34 9.70 -17.23
CA TRP A 65 -1.77 9.30 -18.58
C TRP A 65 -1.91 7.78 -18.79
N ARG A 66 -1.39 6.94 -17.87
CA ARG A 66 -1.57 5.47 -17.86
C ARG A 66 -2.66 5.01 -16.90
N GLY A 67 -3.43 5.95 -16.32
CA GLY A 67 -4.49 5.65 -15.37
C GLY A 67 -4.00 5.39 -13.93
N ALA A 68 -2.77 5.81 -13.61
CA ALA A 68 -2.34 5.95 -12.22
C ALA A 68 -3.15 7.05 -11.55
N ASP A 69 -3.56 6.83 -10.30
CA ASP A 69 -4.34 7.81 -9.53
C ASP A 69 -3.56 8.24 -8.29
N VAL A 70 -2.98 9.44 -8.34
CA VAL A 70 -2.27 10.05 -7.21
C VAL A 70 -3.19 10.19 -5.98
N ASN A 71 -4.51 10.21 -6.16
CA ASN A 71 -5.44 10.21 -5.03
C ASN A 71 -5.29 8.98 -4.14
N ASN A 72 -4.75 7.86 -4.64
CA ASN A 72 -4.49 6.67 -3.82
C ASN A 72 -3.51 7.01 -2.69
N ILE A 73 -2.39 7.67 -3.00
CA ILE A 73 -1.39 8.05 -1.99
C ILE A 73 -1.85 9.24 -1.13
N LEU A 74 -2.64 10.16 -1.69
CA LEU A 74 -3.19 11.30 -0.95
C LEU A 74 -4.28 10.88 0.05
N ASN A 75 -5.11 9.89 -0.30
CA ASN A 75 -6.23 9.43 0.54
C ASN A 75 -5.92 8.17 1.35
N PHE A 76 -4.68 7.71 1.39
CA PHE A 76 -4.32 6.46 2.06
C PHE A 76 -4.81 6.41 3.51
N GLU A 77 -4.71 7.49 4.27
CA GLU A 77 -5.16 7.56 5.66
C GLU A 77 -6.68 7.36 5.80
N LYS A 78 -7.46 7.77 4.81
CA LYS A 78 -8.91 7.55 4.78
C LYS A 78 -9.24 6.09 4.49
N ASP A 79 -8.46 5.45 3.61
CA ASP A 79 -8.68 4.07 3.21
C ASP A 79 -8.17 3.05 4.23
N PHE A 80 -7.10 3.40 4.93
CA PHE A 80 -6.49 2.61 5.98
C PHE A 80 -6.47 3.43 7.27
N SER A 81 -7.65 3.52 7.90
CA SER A 81 -7.82 4.28 9.15
C SER A 81 -6.85 3.81 10.23
N GLY A 82 -6.15 4.76 10.87
CA GLY A 82 -5.07 4.45 11.82
C GLY A 82 -3.71 4.27 11.16
N ALA A 83 -3.58 4.59 9.87
CA ALA A 83 -2.29 4.63 9.22
C ALA A 83 -1.40 5.76 9.78
N LYS A 84 -0.18 5.42 10.18
CA LYS A 84 0.88 6.35 10.53
C LYS A 84 1.55 6.86 9.26
N ILE A 85 1.51 8.16 9.03
CA ILE A 85 2.24 8.78 7.93
C ILE A 85 3.64 9.16 8.44
N ILE A 86 4.67 8.75 7.71
CA ILE A 86 6.07 9.15 8.00
C ILE A 86 6.58 9.89 6.77
N ARG A 87 7.04 11.12 6.99
CA ARG A 87 7.74 11.92 5.99
C ARG A 87 9.22 11.89 6.31
N LEU A 88 10.04 11.60 5.31
CA LEU A 88 11.48 11.67 5.41
C LEU A 88 11.91 12.97 4.70
N GLU A 89 12.63 13.87 5.37
CA GLU A 89 12.88 15.25 4.89
C GLU A 89 14.38 15.63 4.80
N LYS A 90 15.31 14.66 4.92
CA LYS A 90 16.77 14.95 4.94
C LYS A 90 17.38 14.80 3.54
N GLU A 91 18.43 15.50 3.12
CA GLU A 91 18.92 15.45 1.73
C GLU A 91 19.50 14.09 1.28
N LEU A 92 18.81 13.49 0.31
CA LEU A 92 19.21 12.46 -0.66
C LEU A 92 18.20 12.45 -1.83
N SER A 93 17.90 13.64 -2.36
CA SER A 93 17.16 13.96 -3.60
C SER A 93 15.92 13.14 -4.06
N LEU A 94 15.30 12.27 -3.25
CA LEU A 94 14.14 11.45 -3.62
C LEU A 94 13.33 11.12 -2.35
N TYR A 95 12.43 11.99 -1.89
CA TYR A 95 11.74 11.76 -0.61
C TYR A 95 10.31 11.30 -0.74
N LYS A 96 10.19 9.99 -0.52
CA LYS A 96 8.99 9.17 -0.54
C LYS A 96 8.18 9.32 0.77
N LYS A 97 6.87 9.55 0.62
CA LYS A 97 5.79 9.47 1.60
C LYS A 97 5.56 8.01 2.00
N TYR A 98 5.62 7.73 3.30
CA TYR A 98 5.29 6.43 3.87
C TYR A 98 3.91 6.49 4.51
N SER A 99 3.09 5.48 4.28
CA SER A 99 1.83 5.32 5.00
C SER A 99 1.71 3.91 5.57
N TRP A 100 1.53 3.83 6.89
CA TRP A 100 1.69 2.62 7.70
C TRP A 100 0.42 2.29 8.47
N CYS A 101 -0.38 1.35 8.01
CA CYS A 101 -1.44 0.82 8.86
C CYS A 101 -0.85 -0.33 9.70
N ARG A 102 -0.84 -0.21 11.03
CA ARG A 102 -0.52 -1.34 11.91
C ARG A 102 -1.27 -1.25 13.24
N LYS A 103 -1.64 -2.41 13.79
CA LYS A 103 -2.04 -2.51 15.20
C LYS A 103 -0.86 -2.40 16.17
N GLU A 104 0.36 -2.93 15.90
CA GLU A 104 1.50 -2.86 16.87
C GLU A 104 2.93 -3.08 16.28
N PHE A 105 3.66 -2.10 15.67
CA PHE A 105 5.13 -2.19 15.32
C PHE A 105 5.90 -1.18 16.14
N ASN A 106 6.80 -1.68 16.97
CA ASN A 106 7.80 -0.86 17.64
C ASN A 106 9.04 -0.77 16.73
N ILE A 107 9.24 0.38 16.10
CA ILE A 107 10.35 0.67 15.18
C ILE A 107 11.69 0.82 15.94
N GLU A 108 11.67 0.86 17.27
CA GLU A 108 12.86 1.10 18.09
C GLU A 108 13.85 -0.08 18.19
N GLN A 109 13.52 -1.28 17.71
CA GLN A 109 14.40 -2.46 17.89
C GLN A 109 15.46 -2.70 16.79
N GLN A 110 15.60 -1.84 15.78
CA GLN A 110 16.60 -2.05 14.70
C GLN A 110 17.75 -1.04 14.66
N ARG A 111 18.00 -0.28 15.73
CA ARG A 111 19.16 0.64 15.82
C ARG A 111 20.32 0.13 16.68
N SER A 112 20.38 -1.16 16.99
CA SER A 112 21.51 -1.74 17.72
C SER A 112 21.96 -3.09 17.15
N THR A 113 22.73 -3.03 16.07
CA THR A 113 23.92 -3.88 15.82
C THR A 113 24.79 -3.22 14.78
#